data_AF-A0A202B371-F1
#
_entry.id   AF-A0A202B371-F1
#
_cell.length_a   1.000
_cell.length_b   1.000
_cell.length_c   1.000
_cell.angle_alpha   90.00
_cell.angle_beta   90.00
_cell.angle_gamma   90.00
#
_symmetry.space_group_name_H-M   'P 1'
#
loop_
_entity.id
_entity.type
_entity.pdbx_description
1 polymer ?
#
loop_
_entity_poly.entity_id
_entity_poly.type
_entity_poly.pdbx_seq_one_letter_code
_entity_poly.pdbx_strand_id
1 'polypeptide(L)'
;MGAGKVLGEDVARISSLDEWLEHIAPDERGLVEATWSSVASGETWASEQSYTLMRTDGEPLRVRERLACVRGADDSVEMVVGMLRPEPLESGDG
;
A
#
# COMPACT_ATOMS: atom_id res chain seq x y z
N MET A 1 2.10 -15.20 7.65
CA MET A 1 1.31 -13.98 7.91
C MET A 1 1.04 -13.33 6.56
N GLY A 2 -0.22 -13.29 6.11
CA GLY A 2 -0.59 -12.89 4.75
C GLY A 2 -1.55 -11.70 4.71
N ALA A 3 -1.79 -11.18 3.51
CA ALA A 3 -2.61 -10.00 3.25
C ALA A 3 -4.03 -10.09 3.86
N GLY A 4 -4.64 -11.28 3.95
CA GLY A 4 -5.97 -11.48 4.54
C GLY A 4 -6.11 -11.12 6.03
N LYS A 5 -5.01 -11.05 6.81
CA LYS A 5 -5.09 -10.55 8.21
C LYS A 5 -5.11 -9.02 8.29
N VAL A 6 -4.63 -8.35 7.24
CA VAL A 6 -4.53 -6.88 7.16
C VAL A 6 -5.69 -6.29 6.37
N LEU A 7 -6.21 -7.03 5.39
CA LEU A 7 -7.26 -6.56 4.48
C LEU A 7 -8.60 -7.28 4.67
N GLY A 8 -8.68 -8.32 5.50
CA GLY A 8 -9.94 -9.02 5.75
C GLY A 8 -10.53 -9.59 4.45
N GLU A 9 -11.84 -9.44 4.26
CA GLU A 9 -12.55 -9.86 3.04
C GLU A 9 -12.23 -8.99 1.82
N ASP A 10 -11.74 -7.76 2.01
CA ASP A 10 -11.37 -6.84 0.92
C ASP A 10 -10.13 -7.34 0.15
N VAL A 11 -9.30 -8.23 0.74
CA VAL A 11 -8.10 -8.79 0.08
C VAL A 11 -8.41 -9.54 -1.22
N ALA A 12 -9.61 -10.12 -1.31
CA ALA A 12 -10.04 -10.87 -2.49
C ALA A 12 -10.60 -9.97 -3.60
N ARG A 13 -10.84 -8.68 -3.31
CA ARG A 13 -11.42 -7.71 -4.24
C ARG A 13 -10.40 -6.78 -4.87
N ILE A 14 -9.21 -6.63 -4.27
CA ILE A 14 -8.16 -5.78 -4.82
C ILE A 14 -7.42 -6.54 -5.92
N SER A 15 -7.74 -6.23 -7.18
CA SER A 15 -7.09 -6.82 -8.36
C SER A 15 -6.26 -5.81 -9.16
N SER A 16 -6.44 -4.51 -8.87
CA SER A 16 -5.78 -3.40 -9.56
C SER A 16 -5.32 -2.31 -8.59
N LEU A 17 -4.41 -1.43 -9.05
CA LEU A 17 -3.97 -0.26 -8.29
C LEU A 17 -5.13 0.72 -8.03
N ASP A 18 -6.02 0.92 -9.00
CA ASP A 18 -7.17 1.83 -8.85
C ASP A 18 -8.07 1.38 -7.69
N GLU A 19 -8.46 0.10 -7.68
CA GLU A 19 -9.20 -0.52 -6.57
C GLU A 19 -8.46 -0.39 -5.23
N TRP A 20 -7.13 -0.52 -5.24
CA TRP A 20 -6.33 -0.29 -4.03
C TRP A 20 -6.45 1.15 -3.52
N LEU A 21 -6.35 2.14 -4.41
CA LEU A 21 -6.43 3.55 -4.06
C LEU A 21 -7.82 3.94 -3.51
N GLU A 22 -8.89 3.27 -3.94
CA GLU A 22 -10.23 3.50 -3.40
C GLU A 22 -10.32 3.19 -1.89
N HIS A 23 -9.56 2.18 -1.44
CA HIS A 23 -9.47 1.81 -0.03
C HIS A 23 -8.57 2.71 0.81
N ILE A 24 -7.93 3.74 0.24
CA ILE A 24 -7.05 4.64 0.99
C ILE A 24 -7.83 5.89 1.38
N ALA A 25 -7.54 6.45 2.56
CA ALA A 25 -8.10 7.72 2.99
C ALA A 25 -7.88 8.82 1.92
N PRO A 26 -8.90 9.63 1.57
CA PRO A 26 -8.86 10.51 0.40
C PRO A 26 -7.72 11.54 0.43
N ASP A 27 -7.33 11.99 1.63
CA ASP A 27 -6.22 12.93 1.83
C ASP A 27 -4.85 12.29 1.55
N GLU A 28 -4.73 10.97 1.73
CA GLU A 28 -3.47 10.22 1.59
C GLU A 28 -3.32 9.58 0.19
N ARG A 29 -4.42 9.44 -0.57
CA ARG A 29 -4.45 8.78 -1.90
C ARG A 29 -3.39 9.30 -2.86
N GLY A 30 -3.28 10.62 -3.01
CA GLY A 30 -2.35 11.24 -3.97
C GLY A 30 -0.89 10.94 -3.64
N LEU A 31 -0.54 10.89 -2.35
CA LEU A 31 0.80 10.52 -1.92
C LEU A 31 1.09 9.04 -2.16
N VAL A 32 0.11 8.17 -1.93
CA VAL A 32 0.26 6.73 -2.16
C VAL A 32 0.41 6.43 -3.65
N GLU A 33 -0.43 7.02 -4.49
CA GLU A 33 -0.33 6.90 -5.95
C GLU A 33 1.04 7.37 -6.47
N ALA A 34 1.49 8.54 -6.03
CA ALA A 34 2.79 9.08 -6.43
C ALA A 34 3.94 8.15 -6.04
N THR A 35 3.90 7.61 -4.82
CA THR A 35 4.96 6.72 -4.33
C THR A 35 4.97 5.40 -5.08
N TRP A 36 3.80 4.83 -5.36
CA TRP A 36 3.68 3.63 -6.18
C TRP A 36 4.22 3.87 -7.60
N SER A 37 3.86 5.01 -8.20
CA SER A 37 4.32 5.39 -9.55
C SER A 37 5.84 5.54 -9.65
N SER A 38 6.48 6.16 -8.65
CA SER A 38 7.95 6.26 -8.61
C SER A 38 8.63 4.89 -8.51
N VAL A 39 8.04 3.92 -7.79
CA VAL A 39 8.59 2.55 -7.72
C VAL A 39 8.32 1.76 -9.00
N ALA A 40 7.13 1.89 -9.58
CA ALA A 40 6.75 1.23 -10.82
C ALA A 40 7.56 1.73 -12.03
N SER A 41 7.89 3.02 -12.05
CA SER A 41 8.74 3.63 -13.08
C SER A 41 10.23 3.34 -12.88
N GLY A 42 10.60 2.72 -11.75
CA GLY A 42 11.99 2.43 -11.39
C GLY A 42 12.80 3.66 -10.94
N GLU A 43 12.16 4.82 -10.77
CA GLU A 43 12.78 6.04 -10.25
C GLU A 43 13.31 5.81 -8.83
N THR A 44 12.56 5.04 -8.03
CA THR A 44 12.98 4.58 -6.71
C THR A 44 12.93 3.06 -6.63
N TRP A 45 13.94 2.44 -6.04
CA TRP A 45 14.04 0.96 -5.97
C TRP A 45 13.15 0.35 -4.88
N ALA A 46 12.95 1.08 -3.79
CA ALA A 46 12.07 0.70 -2.70
C ALA A 46 11.60 1.95 -1.96
N SER A 47 10.38 1.91 -1.43
CA SER A 47 9.81 2.98 -0.62
C SER A 47 9.15 2.42 0.63
N GLU A 48 9.10 3.24 1.68
CA GLU A 48 8.34 2.94 2.89
C GLU A 48 7.45 4.14 3.22
N GLN A 49 6.18 3.85 3.50
CA GLN A 49 5.18 4.87 3.77
C GLN A 49 4.12 4.32 4.72
N SER A 50 3.48 5.19 5.50
CA SER A 50 2.35 4.80 6.34
C SER A 50 1.11 5.59 5.93
N TYR A 51 -0.03 4.91 5.85
CA TYR A 51 -1.31 5.51 5.47
C TYR A 51 -2.47 4.76 6.09
N THR A 52 -3.65 5.36 5.97
CA THR A 52 -4.90 4.84 6.52
C THR A 52 -5.70 4.16 5.42
N LEU A 53 -6.04 2.90 5.68
CA LEU A 53 -6.99 2.14 4.88
C LEU A 53 -8.40 2.30 5.43
N MET A 54 -9.33 2.65 4.55
CA MET A 54 -10.76 2.67 4.75
C MET A 54 -11.32 1.28 4.39
N ARG A 55 -11.44 0.41 5.40
CA ARG A 55 -12.02 -0.93 5.21
C ARG A 55 -13.53 -0.85 5.04
N THR A 56 -14.08 -1.75 4.23
CA THR A 56 -15.54 -1.84 4.05
C THR A 56 -16.24 -2.28 5.34
N ASP A 57 -15.56 -3.05 6.19
CA ASP A 57 -16.05 -3.52 7.50
C ASP A 57 -16.14 -2.42 8.58
N GLY A 58 -15.75 -1.18 8.25
CA GLY A 58 -16.15 0.02 8.99
C GLY A 58 -15.08 0.67 9.87
N GLU A 59 -13.99 -0.01 10.22
CA GLU A 59 -12.91 0.60 11.01
C GLU A 59 -11.69 0.96 10.15
N PRO A 60 -11.21 2.22 10.20
CA PRO A 60 -9.98 2.61 9.54
C PRO A 60 -8.79 1.87 10.14
N LEU A 61 -7.86 1.44 9.28
CA LEU A 61 -6.65 0.73 9.68
C LEU A 61 -5.42 1.51 9.25
N ARG A 62 -4.57 1.90 10.21
CA ARG A 62 -3.23 2.40 9.88
C ARG A 62 -2.34 1.23 9.43
N VAL A 63 -1.66 1.41 8.29
CA VAL A 63 -0.69 0.45 7.79
C VAL A 63 0.62 1.13 7.47
N ARG A 64 1.70 0.41 7.70
CA ARG A 64 2.99 0.64 7.04
C ARG A 64 3.08 -0.22 5.81
N GLU A 65 3.30 0.41 4.69
CA GLU A 65 3.65 -0.23 3.44
C GLU A 65 5.15 -0.14 3.21
N ARG A 66 5.71 -1.26 2.74
CA ARG A 66 7.03 -1.29 2.11
C ARG A 66 6.89 -1.78 0.68
N LEU A 67 7.19 -0.91 -0.27
CA LEU A 67 7.22 -1.18 -1.71
C LEU A 67 8.63 -1.54 -2.16
N ALA A 68 8.74 -2.45 -3.11
CA ALA A 68 9.97 -2.72 -3.84
C ALA A 68 9.67 -3.09 -5.29
N CYS A 69 10.54 -2.68 -6.21
CA CYS A 69 10.49 -3.16 -7.59
C CYS A 69 11.19 -4.52 -7.72
N VAL A 70 10.59 -5.44 -8.47
CA VAL A 70 11.21 -6.66 -8.98
C VAL A 70 11.64 -6.39 -10.41
N ARG A 71 12.93 -6.54 -10.67
CA ARG A 71 13.51 -6.30 -12.00
C ARG A 71 13.68 -7.59 -12.76
N GLY A 72 13.43 -7.51 -14.06
CA GLY A 72 13.72 -8.58 -14.99
C GLY A 72 15.19 -8.61 -15.41
N ALA A 73 15.52 -9.57 -16.27
CA ALA A 73 16.89 -9.75 -16.77
C ALA A 73 17.44 -8.53 -17.55
N ASP A 74 16.56 -7.64 -18.03
CA ASP A 74 16.89 -6.43 -18.78
C ASP A 74 16.96 -5.16 -17.90
N ASP A 75 17.00 -5.31 -16.56
CA ASP A 75 16.93 -4.22 -15.57
C ASP A 75 15.60 -3.42 -15.55
N SER A 76 14.69 -3.72 -16.48
CA SER A 76 13.32 -3.21 -16.50
C SER A 76 12.51 -3.68 -15.28
N VAL A 77 11.65 -2.82 -14.73
CA VAL A 77 10.72 -3.19 -13.65
C VAL A 77 9.64 -4.10 -14.22
N GLU A 78 9.60 -5.36 -13.78
CA GLU A 78 8.58 -6.34 -14.17
C GLU A 78 7.39 -6.38 -13.21
N MET A 79 7.61 -6.04 -11.94
CA MET A 79 6.58 -6.08 -10.91
C MET A 79 6.90 -5.13 -9.76
N VAL A 80 5.86 -4.59 -9.12
CA VAL A 80 5.98 -3.92 -7.81
C VAL A 80 5.38 -4.83 -6.76
N VAL A 81 6.11 -5.07 -5.67
CA VAL A 81 5.65 -5.85 -4.53
C VAL A 81 5.49 -4.96 -3.31
N GLY A 82 4.33 -5.03 -2.66
CA GLY A 82 4.02 -4.30 -1.44
C GLY A 82 3.87 -5.26 -0.25
N MET A 83 4.55 -4.93 0.86
CA MET A 83 4.32 -5.58 2.15
C MET A 83 3.58 -4.62 3.07
N LEU A 84 2.40 -5.04 3.52
CA LEU A 84 1.60 -4.27 4.47
C LEU A 84 1.74 -4.83 5.88
N ARG A 85 1.97 -3.94 6.84
CA ARG A 85 2.02 -4.21 8.27
C ARG A 85 1.01 -3.29 8.96
N PRO A 86 0.07 -3.80 9.76
CA PRO A 86 -0.76 -2.93 10.57
C PRO A 86 0.12 -2.21 11.59
N GLU A 87 -0.10 -0.91 11.73
CA GLU A 87 0.50 -0.09 12.78
C GLU A 87 -0.59 0.34 13.76
N PRO A 88 -0.27 0.55 15.04
CA PRO A 88 -1.20 1.22 15.93
C PRO A 88 -1.52 2.59 15.33
N LEU A 89 -2.81 2.96 15.28
CA LEU A 89 -3.18 4.36 15.13
C LEU A 89 -2.50 5.07 16.28
N GLU A 90 -1.63 6.03 15.97
CA GLU A 90 -0.96 6.84 16.99
C GLU A 90 -2.06 7.40 17.89
N SER A 91 -2.18 6.83 19.10
CA SER A 91 -2.98 7.45 20.13
C SER A 91 -2.24 8.74 20.43
N GLY A 92 -2.81 9.87 20.05
CA GLY A 92 -2.30 11.16 20.49
C GLY A 92 -2.25 11.13 22.02
N ASP A 93 -1.06 10.90 22.56
CA ASP A 93 -0.71 11.12 23.95
C ASP A 93 0.03 12.46 23.96
N GLY A 94 -0.64 13.50 24.45
CA GLY A 94 -0.09 14.85 24.61
C GLY A 94 -1.07 15.97 24.30
#